data_AF-A0A7K1XUN1-F1
#
_entry.id   AF-A0A7K1XUN1-F1
#
_cell.length_a   1.000
_cell.length_b   1.000
_cell.length_c   1.000
_cell.angle_alpha   90.00
_cell.angle_beta   90.00
_cell.angle_gamma   90.00
#
_symmetry.space_group_name_H-M   'P 1'
#
loop_
_entity.id
_entity.type
_entity.pdbx_description
1 polymer ?
#
loop_
_entity_poly.entity_id
_entity_poly.type
_entity_poly.pdbx_seq_one_letter_code
_entity_poly.pdbx_strand_id
1 'polypeptide(L)'
;MLSKFYSAGLLALALLFAAPAVSRAQTAKYKCMVQMTSYMGEEAYVVISLINPKGGYEKTLYVLGSDKKWYNTLKDWFAFYKQKRTDISAITGASVAGGDRSVNVIELENSKINAGYKIRFEAAVEDKKYNVKDIEIPLTTESLSAKTEGAGGYIRYVRFSPN
;
A
#
# COMPACT_ATOMS: atom_id res chain seq x y z
N MET A 1 58.02 -47.12 -22.81
CA MET A 1 56.75 -46.75 -22.15
C MET A 1 57.05 -45.57 -21.23
N LEU A 2 56.68 -44.33 -21.59
CA LEU A 2 55.53 -43.58 -21.02
C LEU A 2 55.49 -43.69 -19.48
N SER A 3 55.49 -42.65 -18.65
CA SER A 3 55.27 -41.21 -18.84
C SER A 3 55.41 -40.47 -17.49
N LYS A 4 56.02 -39.26 -17.52
CA LYS A 4 55.54 -37.97 -16.94
C LYS A 4 55.10 -37.95 -15.44
N PHE A 5 55.84 -37.28 -14.54
CA PHE A 5 55.85 -35.83 -14.22
C PHE A 5 54.79 -35.35 -13.19
N TYR A 6 55.32 -34.67 -12.15
CA TYR A 6 54.78 -33.50 -11.42
C TYR A 6 53.74 -33.62 -10.29
N SER A 7 54.22 -33.18 -9.12
CA SER A 7 53.70 -32.03 -8.34
C SER A 7 52.65 -32.25 -7.26
N ALA A 8 53.12 -32.02 -6.02
CA ALA A 8 52.47 -31.32 -4.92
C ALA A 8 50.95 -31.08 -5.05
N GLY A 9 50.16 -31.96 -4.45
CA GLY A 9 48.75 -31.70 -4.20
C GLY A 9 48.56 -30.81 -2.97
N LEU A 10 48.62 -29.49 -3.14
CA LEU A 10 48.01 -28.56 -2.18
C LEU A 10 46.52 -28.49 -2.49
N LEU A 11 45.70 -29.15 -1.68
CA LEU A 11 44.24 -29.08 -1.77
C LEU A 11 43.77 -27.75 -1.17
N ALA A 12 43.65 -26.70 -1.99
CA ALA A 12 43.04 -25.44 -1.58
C ALA A 12 41.50 -25.59 -1.62
N LEU A 13 40.90 -25.88 -0.47
CA LEU A 13 39.44 -25.87 -0.30
C LEU A 13 38.96 -24.43 -0.15
N ALA A 14 38.68 -23.76 -1.27
CA ALA A 14 38.02 -22.46 -1.27
C ALA A 14 36.51 -22.64 -1.03
N LEU A 15 36.10 -22.69 0.24
CA LEU A 15 34.71 -22.51 0.65
C LEU A 15 34.31 -21.06 0.38
N LEU A 16 33.69 -20.82 -0.77
CA LEU A 16 32.97 -19.59 -1.08
C LEU A 16 31.76 -19.48 -0.13
N PHE A 17 31.95 -18.77 0.99
CA PHE A 17 30.84 -18.27 1.79
C PHE A 17 30.11 -17.18 0.98
N ALA A 18 29.16 -17.59 0.15
CA ALA A 18 28.14 -16.69 -0.36
C ALA A 18 27.18 -16.38 0.80
N ALA A 19 27.48 -15.33 1.57
CA ALA A 19 26.53 -14.81 2.54
C ALA A 19 25.25 -14.39 1.78
N PRO A 20 24.05 -14.84 2.19
CA PRO A 20 22.83 -14.34 1.59
C PRO A 20 22.78 -12.84 1.85
N ALA A 21 22.76 -12.04 0.78
CA ALA A 21 22.49 -10.62 0.90
C ALA A 21 21.10 -10.47 1.52
N VAL A 22 21.06 -10.12 2.81
CA VAL A 22 19.81 -9.74 3.48
C VAL A 22 19.37 -8.45 2.81
N SER A 23 18.51 -8.57 1.80
CA SER A 23 17.83 -7.43 1.20
C SER A 23 16.97 -6.81 2.29
N ARG A 24 17.51 -5.81 2.99
CA ARG A 24 16.77 -5.05 3.97
C ARG A 24 15.66 -4.37 3.18
N ALA A 25 14.40 -4.75 3.43
CA ALA A 25 13.25 -4.17 2.74
C ALA A 25 13.28 -2.64 2.90
N GLN A 26 13.77 -1.96 1.88
CA GLN A 26 13.86 -0.51 1.87
C GLN A 26 12.44 0.01 1.73
N THR A 27 12.01 0.76 2.72
CA THR A 27 10.68 1.38 2.76
C THR A 27 10.84 2.87 2.53
N ALA A 28 10.03 3.42 1.63
CA ALA A 28 9.94 4.85 1.37
C ALA A 28 8.63 5.42 1.93
N LYS A 29 8.69 6.67 2.42
CA LYS A 29 7.55 7.41 2.93
C LYS A 29 7.00 8.33 1.85
N TYR A 30 5.69 8.28 1.65
CA TYR A 30 4.99 9.15 0.71
C TYR A 30 3.88 9.90 1.44
N LYS A 31 3.79 11.20 1.22
CA LYS A 31 2.56 11.94 1.50
C LYS A 31 1.51 11.49 0.50
N CYS A 32 0.35 11.10 1.00
CA CYS A 32 -0.82 10.71 0.25
C CYS A 32 -1.92 11.73 0.55
N MET A 33 -2.21 12.58 -0.42
CA MET A 33 -3.31 13.53 -0.37
C MET A 33 -4.56 12.89 -0.97
N VAL A 34 -5.66 12.93 -0.23
CA VAL A 34 -6.99 12.52 -0.70
C VAL A 34 -7.88 13.76 -0.71
N GLN A 35 -8.34 14.17 -1.88
CA GLN A 35 -9.29 15.27 -2.04
C GLN A 35 -10.69 14.69 -2.26
N MET A 36 -11.64 15.07 -1.41
CA MET A 36 -13.03 14.61 -1.52
C MET A 36 -13.82 15.42 -2.57
N THR A 37 -14.80 14.78 -3.18
CA THR A 37 -15.84 15.46 -3.96
C THR A 37 -16.71 16.29 -3.04
N SER A 38 -17.26 17.39 -3.55
CA SER A 38 -18.20 18.22 -2.80
C SER A 38 -19.55 17.52 -2.77
N TYR A 39 -19.88 16.92 -1.63
CA TYR A 39 -21.17 16.29 -1.37
C TYR A 39 -21.69 16.75 0.00
N MET A 40 -23.01 16.69 0.20
CA MET A 40 -23.64 16.97 1.51
C MET A 40 -23.85 15.68 2.30
N GLY A 41 -23.63 15.69 3.62
CA GLY A 41 -23.83 14.54 4.50
C GLY A 41 -22.63 14.29 5.40
N GLU A 42 -22.61 13.13 6.05
CA GLU A 42 -21.56 12.76 7.01
C GLU A 42 -20.16 12.63 6.37
N GLU A 43 -19.15 12.68 7.21
CA GLU A 43 -17.76 12.50 6.78
C GLU A 43 -17.52 11.08 6.25
N ALA A 44 -16.72 10.98 5.19
CA ALA A 44 -16.37 9.70 4.63
C ALA A 44 -15.34 8.97 5.51
N TYR A 45 -15.59 7.68 5.68
CA TYR A 45 -14.57 6.71 6.05
C TYR A 45 -13.86 6.28 4.77
N VAL A 46 -12.53 6.39 4.77
CA VAL A 46 -11.70 5.99 3.64
C VAL A 46 -10.60 5.06 4.11
N VAL A 47 -10.41 3.93 3.44
CA VAL A 47 -9.29 3.04 3.71
C VAL A 47 -8.37 2.97 2.50
N ILE A 48 -7.07 3.07 2.80
CA ILE A 48 -5.99 2.98 1.82
C ILE A 48 -5.34 1.61 2.00
N SER A 49 -5.45 0.75 0.99
CA SER A 49 -4.95 -0.62 1.04
C SER A 49 -3.95 -0.89 -0.07
N LEU A 50 -2.93 -1.68 0.25
CA LEU A 50 -2.03 -2.30 -0.72
C LEU A 50 -2.67 -3.59 -1.23
N ILE A 51 -2.80 -3.68 -2.55
CA ILE A 51 -3.35 -4.83 -3.26
C ILE A 51 -2.23 -5.51 -4.03
N ASN A 52 -2.09 -6.81 -3.86
CA ASN A 52 -1.07 -7.60 -4.54
C ASN A 52 -1.42 -7.83 -6.03
N PRO A 53 -0.47 -8.30 -6.85
CA PRO A 53 -0.69 -8.51 -8.30
C PRO A 53 -1.82 -9.51 -8.62
N LYS A 54 -2.20 -10.37 -7.67
CA LYS A 54 -3.32 -11.30 -7.80
C LYS A 54 -4.68 -10.68 -7.44
N GLY A 55 -4.71 -9.41 -7.07
CA GLY A 55 -5.92 -8.67 -6.69
C GLY A 55 -6.34 -8.81 -5.22
N GLY A 56 -5.54 -9.51 -4.40
CA GLY A 56 -5.83 -9.71 -2.98
C GLY A 56 -5.29 -8.57 -2.10
N TYR A 57 -5.95 -8.35 -0.96
CA TYR A 57 -5.46 -7.44 0.08
C TYR A 57 -4.17 -7.98 0.70
N GLU A 58 -3.19 -7.10 0.85
CA GLU A 58 -1.92 -7.45 1.48
C GLU A 58 -1.68 -6.65 2.77
N LYS A 59 -1.94 -5.34 2.75
CA LYS A 59 -1.66 -4.46 3.89
C LYS A 59 -2.61 -3.26 3.91
N THR A 60 -3.06 -2.86 5.10
CA THR A 60 -3.68 -1.55 5.30
C THR A 60 -2.59 -0.50 5.46
N LEU A 61 -2.62 0.52 4.61
CA LEU A 61 -1.64 1.61 4.58
C LEU A 61 -2.08 2.80 5.44
N TYR A 62 -3.38 3.11 5.44
CA TYR A 62 -3.97 4.14 6.29
C TYR A 62 -5.49 3.98 6.40
N VAL A 63 -6.07 4.47 7.49
CA VAL A 63 -7.52 4.56 7.71
C VAL A 63 -7.88 6.00 8.07
N LEU A 64 -8.75 6.60 7.29
CA LEU A 64 -9.41 7.87 7.59
C LEU A 64 -10.76 7.54 8.21
N GLY A 65 -10.89 7.77 9.51
CA GLY A 65 -12.04 7.37 10.31
C GLY A 65 -11.59 6.59 11.55
N SER A 66 -11.75 7.21 12.73
CA SER A 66 -11.23 6.67 14.00
C SER A 66 -12.23 5.80 14.76
N ASP A 67 -13.53 5.94 14.51
CA ASP A 67 -14.55 5.18 15.21
C ASP A 67 -14.77 3.80 14.57
N LYS A 68 -14.30 2.77 15.28
CA LYS A 68 -14.32 1.37 14.84
C LYS A 68 -15.74 0.85 14.57
N LYS A 69 -16.79 1.47 15.13
CA LYS A 69 -18.17 1.05 14.91
C LYS A 69 -18.58 1.17 13.43
N TRP A 70 -17.93 2.06 12.68
CA TRP A 70 -18.21 2.31 11.28
C TRP A 70 -17.36 1.48 10.31
N TYR A 71 -16.40 0.70 10.80
CA TYR A 71 -15.51 -0.06 9.91
C TYR A 71 -16.25 -1.12 9.08
N ASN A 72 -17.36 -1.63 9.59
CA ASN A 72 -18.22 -2.57 8.87
C ASN A 72 -18.89 -1.97 7.61
N THR A 73 -18.90 -0.65 7.44
CA THR A 73 -19.40 0.01 6.23
C THR A 73 -18.46 -0.18 5.04
N LEU A 74 -17.15 -0.33 5.31
CA LEU A 74 -16.10 -0.65 4.34
C LEU A 74 -16.00 -2.18 4.18
N LYS A 75 -17.01 -2.79 3.58
CA LYS A 75 -17.29 -4.24 3.68
C LYS A 75 -16.11 -5.13 3.29
N ASP A 76 -15.45 -4.87 2.16
CA ASP A 76 -14.40 -5.75 1.64
C ASP A 76 -13.12 -5.62 2.46
N TRP A 77 -12.67 -4.39 2.75
CA TRP A 77 -11.57 -4.18 3.66
C TRP A 77 -11.85 -4.74 5.05
N PHE A 78 -13.07 -4.57 5.59
CA PHE A 78 -13.40 -5.05 6.92
C PHE A 78 -13.40 -6.58 7.01
N ALA A 79 -13.83 -7.27 5.94
CA ALA A 79 -13.70 -8.72 5.85
C ALA A 79 -12.23 -9.15 5.91
N PHE A 80 -11.34 -8.48 5.18
CA PHE A 80 -9.89 -8.70 5.25
C PHE A 80 -9.32 -8.40 6.65
N TYR A 81 -9.64 -7.24 7.22
CA TYR A 81 -9.18 -6.79 8.53
C TYR A 81 -9.60 -7.74 9.65
N LYS A 82 -10.81 -8.29 9.59
CA LYS A 82 -11.32 -9.24 10.57
C LYS A 82 -10.58 -10.58 10.56
N GLN A 83 -10.13 -11.04 9.40
CA GLN A 83 -9.38 -12.31 9.30
C GLN A 83 -8.01 -12.21 9.95
N LYS A 84 -7.36 -11.05 9.83
CA LYS A 84 -6.05 -10.79 10.41
C LYS A 84 -6.03 -9.38 11.00
N ARG A 85 -6.47 -9.26 12.26
CA ARG A 85 -6.50 -7.98 12.99
C ARG A 85 -5.08 -7.47 13.23
N THR A 86 -4.58 -6.67 12.30
CA THR A 86 -3.36 -5.89 12.47
C THR A 86 -3.66 -4.68 13.36
N ASP A 87 -2.72 -4.28 14.20
CA ASP A 87 -2.86 -2.99 14.87
C ASP A 87 -2.74 -1.87 13.83
N ILE A 88 -3.73 -0.97 13.84
CA ILE A 88 -3.85 0.16 12.93
C ILE A 88 -3.83 1.50 13.67
N SER A 89 -3.61 1.49 14.99
CA SER A 89 -3.59 2.68 15.84
C SER A 89 -2.65 3.77 15.31
N ALA A 90 -1.47 3.39 14.81
CA ALA A 90 -0.47 4.30 14.25
C ALA A 90 -0.78 4.81 12.84
N ILE A 91 -1.79 4.25 12.16
CA ILE A 91 -2.17 4.59 10.78
C ILE A 91 -3.65 4.95 10.65
N THR A 92 -4.27 5.40 11.75
CA THR A 92 -5.67 5.83 11.78
C THR A 92 -5.77 7.31 12.10
N GLY A 93 -6.53 8.05 11.30
CA GLY A 93 -6.80 9.48 11.47
C GLY A 93 -8.29 9.80 11.47
N ALA A 94 -8.62 11.09 11.41
CA ALA A 94 -9.99 11.56 11.27
C ALA A 94 -10.63 11.11 9.94
N SER A 95 -11.95 10.98 9.93
CA SER A 95 -12.75 10.92 8.71
C SER A 95 -12.66 12.24 7.95
N VAL A 96 -13.14 12.30 6.71
CA VAL A 96 -12.99 13.47 5.84
C VAL A 96 -14.32 13.94 5.30
N ALA A 97 -14.66 15.21 5.53
CA ALA A 97 -15.89 15.81 5.02
C ALA A 97 -15.91 15.95 3.49
N GLY A 98 -17.11 16.06 2.92
CA GLY A 98 -17.29 16.37 1.51
C GLY A 98 -16.64 17.71 1.14
N GLY A 99 -15.83 17.73 0.09
CA GLY A 99 -15.07 18.90 -0.36
C GLY A 99 -13.74 19.15 0.37
N ASP A 100 -13.52 18.52 1.52
CA ASP A 100 -12.27 18.63 2.27
C ASP A 100 -11.18 17.72 1.71
N ARG A 101 -9.97 17.88 2.26
CA ARG A 101 -8.82 17.04 1.93
C ARG A 101 -8.12 16.53 3.18
N SER A 102 -7.52 15.36 3.07
CA SER A 102 -6.56 14.84 4.05
C SER A 102 -5.20 14.65 3.41
N VAL A 103 -4.14 14.75 4.21
CA VAL A 103 -2.76 14.46 3.81
C VAL A 103 -2.13 13.58 4.88
N ASN A 104 -1.80 12.35 4.53
CA ASN A 104 -1.22 11.37 5.46
C ASN A 104 0.04 10.76 4.91
N VAL A 105 0.92 10.28 5.79
CA VAL A 105 2.14 9.58 5.37
C VAL A 105 1.85 8.08 5.30
N ILE A 106 2.09 7.48 4.14
CA ILE A 106 2.06 6.04 3.94
C ILE A 106 3.47 5.50 3.71
N GLU A 107 3.70 4.28 4.16
CA GLU A 107 4.97 3.56 4.01
C GLU A 107 4.84 2.46 2.97
N LEU A 108 5.67 2.54 1.93
CA LEU A 108 5.67 1.62 0.80
C LEU A 108 7.03 0.95 0.66
N GLU A 109 7.04 -0.37 0.56
CA GLU A 109 8.26 -1.14 0.29
C GLU A 109 8.68 -0.93 -1.17
N ASN A 110 9.93 -0.54 -1.39
CA ASN A 110 10.47 -0.24 -2.71
C ASN A 110 10.35 -1.43 -3.68
N SER A 111 10.45 -2.66 -3.16
CA SER A 111 10.31 -3.90 -3.92
C SER A 111 8.92 -4.10 -4.55
N LYS A 112 7.90 -3.37 -4.08
CA LYS A 112 6.52 -3.48 -4.58
C LYS A 112 6.20 -2.45 -5.66
N ILE A 113 7.05 -1.42 -5.79
CA ILE A 113 6.91 -0.39 -6.82
C ILE A 113 7.29 -0.99 -8.18
N ASN A 114 6.44 -0.79 -9.19
CA ASN A 114 6.55 -1.37 -10.54
C ASN A 114 6.47 -2.91 -10.56
N ALA A 115 6.00 -3.55 -9.48
CA ALA A 115 5.90 -5.02 -9.38
C ALA A 115 4.46 -5.55 -9.58
N GLY A 116 3.58 -4.77 -10.21
CA GLY A 116 2.18 -5.15 -10.47
C GLY A 116 1.22 -4.96 -9.29
N TYR A 117 1.70 -4.37 -8.19
CA TYR A 117 0.86 -3.98 -7.06
C TYR A 117 -0.03 -2.80 -7.39
N LYS A 118 -1.05 -2.58 -6.55
CA LYS A 118 -1.93 -1.42 -6.63
C LYS A 118 -2.18 -0.81 -5.25
N ILE A 119 -2.52 0.47 -5.22
CA ILE A 119 -3.10 1.13 -4.05
C ILE A 119 -4.60 1.29 -4.31
N ARG A 120 -5.43 0.74 -3.44
CA ARG A 120 -6.89 0.86 -3.50
C ARG A 120 -7.38 1.79 -2.40
N PHE A 121 -8.27 2.69 -2.79
CA PHE A 121 -9.03 3.56 -1.91
C PHE A 121 -10.48 3.09 -1.93
N GLU A 122 -10.96 2.65 -0.79
CA GLU A 122 -12.38 2.39 -0.59
C GLU A 122 -12.97 3.49 0.25
N ALA A 123 -14.20 3.89 -0.05
CA ALA A 123 -14.87 4.97 0.64
C ALA A 123 -16.32 4.61 0.97
N ALA A 124 -16.75 4.98 2.17
CA ALA A 124 -18.12 4.86 2.63
C ALA A 124 -18.53 6.13 3.37
N VAL A 125 -19.76 6.58 3.11
CA VAL A 125 -20.42 7.66 3.86
C VAL A 125 -21.66 7.04 4.49
N GLU A 126 -21.96 7.41 5.73
CA GLU A 126 -23.15 6.94 6.45
C GLU A 126 -24.42 7.13 5.60
N ASP A 127 -25.27 6.11 5.58
CA ASP A 127 -26.50 6.03 4.78
C ASP A 127 -26.33 6.23 3.27
N LYS A 128 -25.11 6.09 2.74
CA LYS A 128 -24.85 6.18 1.30
C LYS A 128 -24.16 4.94 0.73
N LYS A 129 -23.97 4.96 -0.58
CA LYS A 129 -23.35 3.86 -1.33
C LYS A 129 -21.90 3.68 -0.88
N TYR A 130 -21.51 2.45 -0.56
CA TYR A 130 -20.10 2.08 -0.38
C TYR A 130 -19.42 1.86 -1.75
N ASN A 131 -18.22 2.42 -1.93
CA ASN A 131 -17.39 2.24 -3.12
C ASN A 131 -16.12 1.46 -2.76
N VAL A 132 -16.08 0.16 -3.11
CA VAL A 132 -14.89 -0.70 -2.95
C VAL A 132 -13.68 -0.14 -3.69
N LYS A 133 -13.89 0.34 -4.92
CA LYS A 133 -12.85 0.94 -5.76
C LYS A 133 -13.26 2.36 -6.09
N ASP A 134 -13.32 3.22 -5.08
CA ASP A 134 -13.53 4.64 -5.31
C ASP A 134 -12.37 5.16 -6.19
N ILE A 135 -11.14 4.76 -5.85
CA ILE A 135 -9.96 4.84 -6.73
C ILE A 135 -9.11 3.56 -6.58
N GLU A 136 -8.55 3.06 -7.68
CA GLU A 136 -7.52 1.99 -7.67
C GLU A 136 -6.38 2.37 -8.62
N ILE A 137 -5.17 2.54 -8.08
CA ILE A 137 -4.01 3.11 -8.78
C ILE A 137 -2.93 2.03 -8.89
N PRO A 138 -2.37 1.76 -10.08
CA PRO A 138 -1.16 0.94 -10.21
C PRO A 138 -0.03 1.52 -9.34
N LEU A 139 0.69 0.69 -8.58
CA LEU A 139 1.82 1.15 -7.78
C LEU A 139 3.08 1.22 -8.65
N THR A 140 3.27 2.36 -9.32
CA THR A 140 4.41 2.61 -10.22
C THR A 140 5.11 3.91 -9.85
N THR A 141 6.33 4.10 -10.32
CA THR A 141 7.05 5.37 -10.13
C THR A 141 6.27 6.55 -10.72
N GLU A 142 5.65 6.34 -11.88
CA GLU A 142 4.83 7.34 -12.56
C GLU A 142 3.62 7.74 -11.72
N SER A 143 2.83 6.76 -11.23
CA SER A 143 1.64 7.06 -10.45
C SER A 143 1.94 7.73 -9.11
N LEU A 144 3.09 7.42 -8.50
CA LEU A 144 3.58 8.08 -7.28
C LEU A 144 4.05 9.53 -7.49
N SER A 145 4.18 9.97 -8.75
CA SER A 145 4.49 11.35 -9.13
C SER A 145 3.29 12.11 -9.72
N ALA A 146 2.20 11.40 -10.03
CA ALA A 146 1.04 11.93 -10.73
C ALA A 146 -0.14 12.24 -9.80
N LYS A 147 -1.08 13.03 -10.33
CA LYS A 147 -2.43 13.16 -9.77
C LYS A 147 -3.32 12.13 -10.48
N THR A 148 -4.08 11.35 -9.71
CA THR A 148 -5.06 10.41 -10.24
C THR A 148 -6.47 10.91 -9.93
N GLU A 149 -7.25 11.21 -10.97
CA GLU A 149 -8.65 11.61 -10.84
C GLU A 149 -9.53 10.40 -10.47
N GLY A 150 -10.56 10.63 -9.67
CA GLY A 150 -11.57 9.65 -9.33
C GLY A 150 -12.64 9.49 -10.42
N ALA A 151 -13.32 8.35 -10.41
CA ALA A 151 -14.30 7.98 -11.44
C ALA A 151 -15.77 8.33 -11.05
N GLY A 152 -15.96 9.41 -10.28
CA GLY A 152 -17.30 9.86 -9.84
C GLY A 152 -17.77 9.30 -8.49
N GLY A 153 -16.85 8.79 -7.67
CA GLY A 153 -17.10 8.41 -6.27
C GLY A 153 -17.00 9.58 -5.29
N TYR A 154 -16.68 9.28 -4.03
CA TYR A 154 -16.47 10.30 -3.00
C TYR A 154 -15.11 10.96 -3.10
N ILE A 155 -14.13 10.32 -3.74
CA ILE A 155 -12.79 10.86 -3.89
C ILE A 155 -12.71 11.54 -5.26
N ARG A 156 -12.43 12.85 -5.24
CA ARG A 156 -12.24 13.64 -6.47
C ARG A 156 -10.91 13.31 -7.12
N TYR A 157 -9.83 13.30 -6.34
CA TYR A 157 -8.51 12.86 -6.80
C TYR A 157 -7.62 12.46 -5.63
N VAL A 158 -6.57 11.71 -5.96
CA VAL A 158 -5.45 11.40 -5.07
C VAL A 158 -4.15 11.92 -5.68
N ARG A 159 -3.23 12.37 -4.83
CA ARG A 159 -1.88 12.74 -5.22
C ARG A 159 -0.85 12.22 -4.22
N PHE A 160 0.24 11.69 -4.73
CA PHE A 160 1.40 11.31 -3.93
C PHE A 160 2.54 12.31 -4.08
N SER A 161 3.38 12.41 -3.06
CA SER A 161 4.69 13.04 -3.15
C SER A 161 5.66 12.40 -2.14
N PRO A 162 6.97 12.45 -2.36
CA PRO A 162 7.94 12.11 -1.33
C PRO A 162 7.65 12.89 -0.03
N ASN A 163 7.80 12.24 1.12
CA ASN A 163 7.54 12.85 2.43
C ASN A 163 8.68 13.73 2.92
#